data_AF-A0A7R9MJQ7-F1
#
_entry.id   AF-A0A7R9MJQ7-F1
#
_cell.length_a   1.000
_cell.length_b   1.000
_cell.length_c   1.000
_cell.angle_alpha   90.00
_cell.angle_beta   90.00
_cell.angle_gamma   90.00
#
_symmetry.space_group_name_H-M   'P 1'
#
loop_
_entity.id
_entity.type
_entity.pdbx_description
1 polymer ?
#
loop_
_entity_poly.entity_id
_entity_poly.type
_entity_poly.pdbx_seq_one_letter_code
_entity_poly.pdbx_strand_id
1 'polypeptide(L)'
;GVPGNQLVEDKLCLFKYNINSTYCLILPKLSSDEDVMHHKSDILTEMTNFTLYYTLLMIIPSVVSSLFLGAWTDKYQPAKKALVIIGAFCGICEAVINVINVCLYDISPYYTILSGIPNIFSGGLLGQITAFWSYIALTTPRKYLALRMTFAELMMSLASPVGTYVGGAVLNTSPLSADQGQLHNYIGVYIICGVANLLALVWTIFKVDEKRDMEEFERRFGTHSSEDMSVTEEILKKQKQYEDNRHIHPIKLLFDCTNVKDMLKTCCKPRANHVRLQIWLLFLSMAIYIMAYMAPAVFMFQFCQKIYNWDSEIYSNVSAGASFISCATTLIIAPILIKLKWT
;
A
#
# COMPACT_ATOMS: atom_id res chain seq x y z
N GLY A 1 -5.26 3.61 8.16
CA GLY A 1 -4.35 4.61 8.74
C GLY A 1 -5.02 5.28 9.93
N VAL A 2 -4.27 6.04 10.74
CA VAL A 2 -4.76 6.68 11.99
C VAL A 2 -6.12 7.38 11.82
N PRO A 3 -6.36 8.21 10.78
CA PRO A 3 -7.65 8.90 10.63
C PRO A 3 -8.85 7.96 10.42
N GLY A 4 -8.67 6.86 9.68
CA GLY A 4 -9.74 5.89 9.47
C GLY A 4 -10.07 5.09 10.74
N ASN A 5 -9.04 4.78 11.53
CA ASN A 5 -9.18 4.13 12.83
C ASN A 5 -9.94 5.05 13.80
N GLN A 6 -9.54 6.31 13.90
CA GLN A 6 -10.19 7.32 14.74
C GLN A 6 -11.64 7.57 14.30
N LEU A 7 -11.92 7.62 12.98
CA LEU A 7 -13.28 7.83 12.48
C LEU A 7 -14.26 6.74 12.95
N VAL A 8 -13.82 5.48 12.88
CA VAL A 8 -14.64 4.34 13.31
C VAL A 8 -14.84 4.37 14.82
N GLU A 9 -13.80 4.71 15.58
CA GLU A 9 -13.88 4.88 17.03
C GLU A 9 -14.90 5.95 17.43
N ASP A 10 -14.79 7.15 16.86
CA ASP A 10 -15.68 8.27 17.17
C ASP A 10 -17.14 7.94 16.81
N LYS A 11 -17.36 7.22 15.69
CA LYS A 11 -18.69 6.71 15.32
C LYS A 11 -19.21 5.63 16.27
N LEU A 12 -18.36 4.70 16.73
CA LEU A 12 -18.77 3.69 17.72
C LEU A 12 -19.19 4.37 19.04
N CYS A 13 -18.40 5.34 19.50
CA CYS A 13 -18.65 6.07 20.74
C CYS A 13 -19.98 6.84 20.71
N LEU A 14 -20.22 7.60 19.64
CA LEU A 14 -21.42 8.44 19.50
C LEU A 14 -22.67 7.66 19.10
N PHE A 15 -22.58 6.72 18.16
CA PHE A 15 -23.76 6.06 17.59
C PHE A 15 -24.11 4.75 18.30
N LYS A 16 -23.11 3.88 18.55
CA LYS A 16 -23.36 2.54 19.10
C LYS A 16 -23.50 2.57 20.62
N TYR A 17 -22.60 3.28 21.30
CA TYR A 17 -22.62 3.40 22.76
C TYR A 17 -23.42 4.61 23.26
N ASN A 18 -23.82 5.52 22.36
CA ASN A 18 -24.63 6.71 22.68
C ASN A 18 -24.06 7.55 23.84
N ILE A 19 -22.74 7.76 23.81
CA ILE A 19 -22.02 8.52 24.84
C ILE A 19 -21.95 10.00 24.44
N ASN A 20 -21.85 10.89 25.42
CA ASN A 20 -21.72 12.33 25.18
C ASN A 20 -20.45 12.68 24.38
N SER A 21 -20.56 13.65 23.47
CA SER A 21 -19.49 14.10 22.57
C SER A 21 -18.21 14.52 23.28
N THR A 22 -18.32 15.15 24.45
CA THR A 22 -17.17 15.55 25.27
C THR A 22 -16.34 14.36 25.74
N TYR A 23 -16.98 13.24 26.07
CA TYR A 23 -16.27 12.02 26.45
C TYR A 23 -15.57 11.40 25.24
N CYS A 24 -16.24 11.32 24.09
CA CYS A 24 -15.64 10.77 22.86
C CYS A 24 -14.41 11.57 22.39
N LEU A 25 -14.39 12.90 22.59
CA LEU A 25 -13.22 13.74 22.29
C LEU A 25 -12.01 13.45 23.20
N ILE A 26 -12.23 13.10 24.46
CA ILE A 26 -11.17 12.87 25.45
C ILE A 26 -10.81 11.37 25.53
N LEU A 27 -11.61 10.49 24.91
CA LEU A 27 -11.48 9.04 24.94
C LEU A 27 -10.04 8.52 24.73
N PRO A 28 -9.24 9.02 23.75
CA PRO A 28 -7.86 8.55 23.57
C PRO A 28 -6.97 8.85 24.79
N LYS A 29 -7.20 9.98 25.46
CA LYS A 29 -6.39 10.50 26.59
C LYS A 29 -6.82 9.96 27.94
N LEU A 30 -8.02 9.39 28.04
CA LEU A 30 -8.60 8.94 29.30
C LEU A 30 -7.75 7.83 29.93
N SER A 31 -7.36 8.00 31.19
CA SER A 31 -6.63 6.97 31.94
C SER A 31 -7.56 5.86 32.46
N SER A 32 -7.00 4.69 32.81
CA SER A 32 -7.79 3.57 33.33
C SER A 32 -8.53 3.90 34.63
N ASP A 33 -8.03 4.87 35.40
CA ASP A 33 -8.64 5.31 36.66
C ASP A 33 -9.79 6.30 36.42
N GLU A 34 -9.74 7.06 35.31
CA GLU A 34 -10.79 8.00 34.89
C GLU A 34 -11.92 7.29 34.12
N ASP A 35 -11.66 6.13 33.54
CA ASP A 35 -12.67 5.29 32.87
C ASP A 35 -13.43 4.37 33.86
N VAL A 36 -14.17 4.99 34.78
CA VAL A 36 -14.92 4.33 35.88
C VAL A 36 -15.86 3.21 35.39
N MET A 37 -16.26 3.27 34.12
CA MET A 37 -17.28 2.38 33.55
C MET A 37 -16.71 1.43 32.47
N HIS A 38 -15.38 1.37 32.29
CA HIS A 38 -14.68 0.53 31.30
C HIS A 38 -15.12 0.69 29.83
N HIS A 39 -15.78 1.81 29.49
CA HIS A 39 -16.30 2.03 28.14
C HIS A 39 -15.16 2.16 27.11
N LYS A 40 -13.99 2.66 27.51
CA LYS A 40 -12.82 2.75 26.63
C LYS A 40 -12.35 1.37 26.19
N SER A 41 -12.23 0.41 27.11
CA SER A 41 -11.77 -0.94 26.76
C SER A 41 -12.74 -1.64 25.81
N ASP A 42 -14.04 -1.46 26.01
CA ASP A 42 -15.07 -2.07 25.18
C ASP A 42 -15.07 -1.48 23.76
N ILE A 43 -15.02 -0.15 23.63
CA ILE A 43 -14.95 0.54 22.34
C ILE A 43 -13.69 0.13 21.58
N LEU A 44 -12.52 0.11 22.24
CA LEU A 44 -11.25 -0.27 21.61
C LEU A 44 -11.23 -1.75 21.19
N THR A 45 -11.85 -2.64 21.97
CA THR A 45 -11.96 -4.06 21.63
C THR A 45 -12.85 -4.25 20.40
N GLU A 46 -13.99 -3.57 20.36
CA GLU A 46 -14.91 -3.61 19.22
C GLU A 46 -14.26 -3.02 17.95
N MET A 47 -13.52 -1.94 18.09
CA MET A 47 -12.78 -1.31 17.01
C MET A 47 -11.65 -2.21 16.48
N THR A 48 -10.98 -2.96 17.36
CA THR A 48 -10.00 -3.98 16.98
C THR A 48 -10.65 -5.11 16.20
N ASN A 49 -11.81 -5.61 16.66
CA ASN A 49 -12.59 -6.63 15.94
C ASN A 49 -13.04 -6.12 14.57
N PHE A 50 -13.52 -4.87 14.49
CA PHE A 50 -13.86 -4.22 13.22
C PHE A 50 -12.67 -4.20 12.27
N THR A 51 -11.50 -3.78 12.75
CA THR A 51 -10.26 -3.74 11.96
C THR A 51 -9.90 -5.14 11.47
N LEU A 52 -10.03 -6.18 12.30
CA LEU A 52 -9.80 -7.57 11.92
C LEU A 52 -10.74 -8.00 10.79
N TYR A 53 -12.05 -7.78 10.93
CA TYR A 53 -13.04 -8.14 9.90
C TYR A 53 -12.80 -7.38 8.59
N TYR A 54 -12.54 -6.08 8.66
CA TYR A 54 -12.19 -5.26 7.50
C TYR A 54 -10.95 -5.82 6.79
N THR A 55 -9.89 -6.10 7.55
CA THR A 55 -8.62 -6.59 7.00
C THR A 55 -8.79 -7.95 6.32
N LEU A 56 -9.53 -8.88 6.93
CA LEU A 56 -9.82 -10.18 6.33
C LEU A 56 -10.67 -10.07 5.07
N LEU A 57 -11.73 -9.25 5.09
CA LEU A 57 -12.64 -9.08 3.97
C LEU A 57 -11.95 -8.42 2.76
N MET A 58 -10.96 -7.55 3.00
CA MET A 58 -10.22 -6.87 1.93
C MET A 58 -9.03 -7.71 1.43
N ILE A 59 -8.27 -8.35 2.31
CA ILE A 59 -7.06 -9.08 1.92
C ILE A 59 -7.40 -10.36 1.16
N ILE A 60 -8.38 -11.17 1.60
CA ILE A 60 -8.67 -12.46 0.95
C ILE A 60 -9.02 -12.26 -0.54
N PRO A 61 -9.95 -11.36 -0.91
CA PRO A 61 -10.23 -11.08 -2.33
C PRO A 61 -9.07 -10.38 -3.05
N SER A 62 -8.30 -9.53 -2.36
CA SER A 62 -7.12 -8.87 -2.95
C SER A 62 -6.01 -9.89 -3.30
N VAL A 63 -5.82 -10.92 -2.48
CA VAL A 63 -4.86 -12.01 -2.78
C VAL A 63 -5.32 -12.77 -4.01
N VAL A 64 -6.60 -13.15 -4.07
CA VAL A 64 -7.15 -13.87 -5.24
C VAL A 64 -6.99 -13.04 -6.51
N SER A 65 -7.39 -11.76 -6.48
CA SER A 65 -7.21 -10.87 -7.64
C SER A 65 -5.74 -10.65 -7.99
N SER A 66 -4.84 -10.49 -7.01
CA SER A 66 -3.40 -10.28 -7.27
C SER A 66 -2.74 -11.44 -8.03
N LEU A 67 -3.22 -12.68 -7.87
CA LEU A 67 -2.73 -13.83 -8.64
C LEU A 67 -3.07 -13.70 -10.13
N PHE A 68 -4.29 -13.28 -10.44
CA PHE A 68 -4.71 -13.04 -11.82
C PHE A 68 -4.00 -11.83 -12.43
N LEU A 69 -3.88 -10.75 -11.65
CA LEU A 69 -3.19 -9.53 -12.08
C LEU A 69 -1.68 -9.77 -12.28
N GLY A 70 -1.03 -10.56 -11.42
CA GLY A 70 0.38 -10.92 -11.57
C GLY A 70 0.65 -11.73 -12.85
N ALA A 71 -0.18 -12.74 -13.11
CA ALA A 71 -0.08 -13.52 -14.34
C ALA A 71 -0.36 -12.67 -15.60
N TRP A 72 -1.23 -11.67 -15.47
CA TRP A 72 -1.53 -10.69 -16.52
C TRP A 72 -0.37 -9.71 -16.75
N THR A 73 0.30 -9.23 -15.69
CA THR A 73 1.43 -8.29 -15.81
C THR A 73 2.64 -8.87 -16.50
N ASP A 74 2.87 -10.16 -16.33
CA ASP A 74 4.00 -10.86 -16.94
C ASP A 74 3.81 -11.06 -18.45
N LYS A 75 2.56 -11.15 -18.92
CA LYS A 75 2.23 -11.47 -20.32
C LYS A 75 1.83 -10.25 -21.14
N TYR A 76 1.16 -9.28 -20.53
CA TYR A 76 0.68 -8.08 -21.22
C TYR A 76 1.53 -6.88 -20.83
N GLN A 77 2.37 -6.40 -21.75
CA GLN A 77 3.30 -5.30 -21.50
C GLN A 77 2.61 -4.04 -20.91
N PRO A 78 1.47 -3.55 -21.46
CA PRO A 78 0.78 -2.37 -20.94
C PRO A 78 0.08 -2.60 -19.60
N ALA A 79 -0.01 -3.85 -19.10
CA ALA A 79 -0.66 -4.17 -17.84
C ALA A 79 -0.08 -3.40 -16.67
N LYS A 80 1.24 -3.20 -16.62
CA LYS A 80 1.91 -2.53 -15.49
C LYS A 80 1.42 -1.09 -15.36
N LYS A 81 1.41 -0.35 -16.48
CA LYS A 81 0.85 1.01 -16.54
C LYS A 81 -0.65 1.00 -16.21
N ALA A 82 -1.40 0.06 -16.78
CA ALA A 82 -2.84 -0.05 -16.53
C ALA A 82 -3.15 -0.31 -15.04
N LEU A 83 -2.39 -1.16 -14.36
CA LEU A 83 -2.56 -1.44 -12.93
C LEU A 83 -2.29 -0.22 -12.06
N VAL A 84 -1.25 0.57 -12.37
CA VAL A 84 -0.98 1.80 -11.62
C VAL A 84 -2.10 2.83 -11.83
N ILE A 85 -2.63 2.94 -13.06
CA ILE A 85 -3.78 3.81 -13.38
C ILE A 85 -5.04 3.35 -12.63
N ILE A 86 -5.37 2.05 -12.70
CA ILE A 86 -6.52 1.48 -12.00
C ILE A 86 -6.37 1.69 -10.49
N GLY A 87 -5.16 1.48 -9.95
CA GLY A 87 -4.86 1.71 -8.53
C GLY A 87 -5.12 3.15 -8.09
N ALA A 88 -4.60 4.13 -8.82
CA ALA A 88 -4.82 5.55 -8.51
C ALA A 88 -6.30 5.94 -8.64
N PHE A 89 -7.01 5.40 -9.64
CA PHE A 89 -8.45 5.60 -9.79
C PHE A 89 -9.25 4.99 -8.62
N CYS A 90 -8.92 3.76 -8.21
CA CYS A 90 -9.55 3.12 -7.05
C CYS A 90 -9.29 3.90 -5.76
N GLY A 91 -8.10 4.50 -5.59
CA GLY A 91 -7.79 5.38 -4.47
C GLY A 91 -8.64 6.65 -4.44
N ILE A 92 -8.95 7.24 -5.60
CA ILE A 92 -9.89 8.38 -5.70
C ILE A 92 -11.30 7.93 -5.28
N CYS A 93 -11.78 6.78 -5.78
CA CYS A 93 -13.07 6.23 -5.41
C CYS A 93 -13.18 5.97 -3.90
N GLU A 94 -12.15 5.38 -3.29
CA GLU A 94 -12.07 5.18 -1.84
C GLU A 94 -12.15 6.51 -1.08
N ALA A 95 -11.40 7.53 -1.51
CA ALA A 95 -11.43 8.84 -0.88
C ALA A 95 -12.84 9.47 -0.95
N VAL A 96 -13.51 9.38 -2.09
CA VAL A 96 -14.89 9.87 -2.28
C VAL A 96 -15.88 9.13 -1.38
N ILE A 97 -15.82 7.79 -1.32
CA ILE A 97 -16.70 6.99 -0.46
C ILE A 97 -16.47 7.33 1.02
N ASN A 98 -15.22 7.54 1.44
CA ASN A 98 -14.91 7.96 2.80
C ASN A 98 -15.43 9.36 3.12
N VAL A 99 -15.35 10.32 2.19
CA VAL A 99 -15.98 11.65 2.37
C VAL A 99 -17.50 11.50 2.52
N ILE A 100 -18.15 10.66 1.70
CA ILE A 100 -19.60 10.39 1.82
C ILE A 100 -19.92 9.78 3.18
N ASN A 101 -19.13 8.82 3.67
CA ASN A 101 -19.30 8.21 4.99
C ASN A 101 -19.15 9.22 6.14
N VAL A 102 -18.30 10.23 5.97
CA VAL A 102 -18.12 11.31 6.96
C VAL A 102 -19.30 12.29 6.91
N CYS A 103 -19.78 12.66 5.71
CA CYS A 103 -20.96 13.51 5.56
C CYS A 103 -22.23 12.84 6.11
N LEU A 104 -22.32 11.51 6.00
CA LEU A 104 -23.37 10.69 6.59
C LEU A 104 -22.91 10.13 7.95
N TYR A 105 -22.63 11.05 8.88
CA TYR A 105 -22.04 10.71 10.17
C TYR A 105 -22.94 9.79 11.02
N ASP A 106 -24.26 9.96 10.91
CA ASP A 106 -25.28 9.19 11.64
C ASP A 106 -25.43 7.72 11.21
N ILE A 107 -24.72 7.31 10.15
CA ILE A 107 -24.77 5.92 9.67
C ILE A 107 -23.76 5.06 10.43
N SER A 108 -24.16 3.82 10.71
CA SER A 108 -23.36 2.79 11.38
C SER A 108 -21.92 2.69 10.82
N PRO A 109 -20.90 2.52 11.69
CA PRO A 109 -19.50 2.46 11.29
C PRO A 109 -19.18 1.30 10.33
N TYR A 110 -20.03 0.27 10.25
CA TYR A 110 -19.82 -0.86 9.35
C TYR A 110 -19.90 -0.49 7.85
N TYR A 111 -20.54 0.63 7.50
CA TYR A 111 -20.57 1.12 6.11
C TYR A 111 -19.21 1.66 5.64
N THR A 112 -18.29 1.97 6.55
CA THR A 112 -16.90 2.32 6.21
C THR A 112 -16.20 1.17 5.50
N ILE A 113 -16.62 -0.08 5.70
CA ILE A 113 -16.06 -1.25 4.99
C ILE A 113 -16.22 -1.12 3.47
N LEU A 114 -17.30 -0.47 3.00
CA LEU A 114 -17.57 -0.27 1.58
C LEU A 114 -16.49 0.57 0.87
N SER A 115 -15.78 1.43 1.60
CA SER A 115 -14.71 2.26 1.03
C SER A 115 -13.53 1.43 0.51
N GLY A 116 -13.31 0.24 1.06
CA GLY A 116 -12.19 -0.63 0.67
C GLY A 116 -12.45 -1.44 -0.60
N ILE A 117 -13.71 -1.59 -1.01
CA ILE A 117 -14.09 -2.45 -2.15
C ILE A 117 -13.42 -2.04 -3.47
N PRO A 118 -13.32 -0.75 -3.85
CA PRO A 118 -12.61 -0.34 -5.06
C PRO A 118 -11.17 -0.86 -5.12
N ASN A 119 -10.44 -0.86 -4.01
CA ASN A 119 -9.05 -1.31 -3.97
C ASN A 119 -8.88 -2.81 -4.20
N ILE A 120 -9.91 -3.62 -3.93
CA ILE A 120 -9.88 -5.07 -4.22
C ILE A 120 -9.62 -5.29 -5.72
N PHE A 121 -10.25 -4.49 -6.59
CA PHE A 121 -10.14 -4.66 -8.04
C PHE A 121 -8.76 -4.33 -8.60
N SER A 122 -7.99 -3.47 -7.93
CA SER A 122 -6.60 -3.18 -8.32
C SER A 122 -5.60 -4.20 -7.78
N GLY A 123 -6.05 -5.28 -7.11
CA GLY A 123 -5.18 -6.22 -6.38
C GLY A 123 -4.67 -5.69 -5.05
N GLY A 124 -5.31 -4.64 -4.52
CA GLY A 124 -4.90 -3.94 -3.31
C GLY A 124 -3.48 -3.35 -3.40
N LEU A 125 -2.89 -3.10 -2.23
CA LEU A 125 -1.53 -2.59 -2.11
C LEU A 125 -0.49 -3.52 -2.76
N LEU A 126 -0.68 -4.84 -2.65
CA LEU A 126 0.26 -5.83 -3.20
C LEU A 126 0.27 -5.84 -4.73
N GLY A 127 -0.88 -5.71 -5.39
CA GLY A 127 -0.98 -5.61 -6.84
C GLY A 127 -0.26 -4.37 -7.39
N GLN A 128 -0.45 -3.22 -6.73
CA GLN A 128 0.21 -1.97 -7.10
C GLN A 128 1.72 -2.03 -6.88
N ILE A 129 2.17 -2.54 -5.74
CA ILE A 129 3.58 -2.78 -5.43
C ILE A 129 4.22 -3.68 -6.49
N THR A 130 3.54 -4.76 -6.88
CA THR A 130 4.03 -5.68 -7.92
C THR A 130 4.16 -4.97 -9.27
N ALA A 131 3.16 -4.20 -9.69
CA ALA A 131 3.22 -3.42 -10.94
C ALA A 131 4.40 -2.44 -10.95
N PHE A 132 4.61 -1.74 -9.83
CA PHE A 132 5.69 -0.78 -9.65
C PHE A 132 7.09 -1.42 -9.69
N TRP A 133 7.31 -2.47 -8.89
CA TRP A 133 8.60 -3.18 -8.87
C TRP A 133 8.92 -3.83 -10.20
N SER A 134 7.93 -4.47 -10.84
CA SER A 134 8.11 -5.07 -12.16
C SER A 134 8.42 -4.03 -13.23
N TYR A 135 7.84 -2.83 -13.13
CA TYR A 135 8.15 -1.73 -14.05
C TYR A 135 9.58 -1.19 -13.86
N ILE A 136 10.04 -1.03 -12.61
CA ILE A 136 11.44 -0.64 -12.33
C ILE A 136 12.41 -1.72 -12.84
N ALA A 137 12.09 -3.00 -12.56
CA ALA A 137 12.93 -4.13 -12.97
C ALA A 137 13.13 -4.21 -14.47
N LEU A 138 12.10 -3.87 -15.24
CA LEU A 138 12.14 -3.93 -16.69
C LEU A 138 12.80 -2.71 -17.32
N THR A 139 12.59 -1.52 -16.77
CA THR A 139 13.15 -0.27 -17.31
C THR A 139 14.60 0.01 -16.90
N THR A 140 15.24 -0.89 -16.15
CA THR A 140 16.57 -0.67 -15.58
C THR A 140 17.50 -1.85 -15.88
N PRO A 141 18.70 -1.61 -16.44
CA PRO A 141 19.68 -2.68 -16.66
C PRO A 141 20.28 -3.17 -15.34
N ARG A 142 20.79 -4.40 -15.34
CA ARG A 142 21.25 -5.15 -14.15
C ARG A 142 22.25 -4.37 -13.29
N LYS A 143 23.14 -3.59 -13.91
CA LYS A 143 24.16 -2.79 -13.22
C LYS A 143 23.59 -1.72 -12.30
N TYR A 144 22.48 -1.09 -12.68
CA TYR A 144 21.86 0.01 -11.92
C TYR A 144 20.56 -0.40 -11.21
N LEU A 145 20.09 -1.62 -11.46
CA LEU A 145 18.83 -2.15 -10.96
C LEU A 145 18.75 -2.09 -9.43
N ALA A 146 19.77 -2.60 -8.73
CA ALA A 146 19.79 -2.61 -7.27
C ALA A 146 19.73 -1.18 -6.70
N LEU A 147 20.50 -0.25 -7.27
CA LEU A 147 20.53 1.15 -6.83
C LEU A 147 19.17 1.84 -6.99
N ARG A 148 18.53 1.69 -8.16
CA ARG A 148 17.22 2.29 -8.43
C ARG A 148 16.13 1.67 -7.55
N MET A 149 16.21 0.36 -7.29
CA MET A 149 15.28 -0.32 -6.39
C MET A 149 15.44 0.17 -4.94
N THR A 150 16.68 0.32 -4.44
CA THR A 150 16.92 0.88 -3.10
C THR A 150 16.40 2.31 -2.98
N PHE A 151 16.63 3.15 -4.00
CA PHE A 151 16.10 4.52 -3.99
C PHE A 151 14.56 4.55 -3.97
N ALA A 152 13.92 3.69 -4.76
CA ALA A 152 12.47 3.57 -4.77
C ALA A 152 11.91 3.10 -3.41
N GLU A 153 12.55 2.12 -2.77
CA GLU A 153 12.18 1.63 -1.43
C GLU A 153 12.28 2.75 -0.38
N LEU A 154 13.33 3.57 -0.45
CA LEU A 154 13.51 4.72 0.45
C LEU A 154 12.39 5.75 0.30
N MET A 155 11.99 6.06 -0.94
CA MET A 155 10.88 6.99 -1.19
C MET A 155 9.55 6.43 -0.67
N MET A 156 9.28 5.14 -0.89
CA MET A 156 8.08 4.47 -0.38
C MET A 156 8.06 4.44 1.15
N SER A 157 9.21 4.19 1.78
CA SER A 157 9.37 4.20 3.24
C SER A 157 9.16 5.59 3.84
N LEU A 158 9.60 6.66 3.16
CA LEU A 158 9.38 8.05 3.57
C LEU A 158 7.93 8.52 3.39
N ALA A 159 7.20 7.97 2.41
CA ALA A 159 5.82 8.36 2.15
C ALA A 159 4.88 8.04 3.31
N SER A 160 5.08 6.91 3.99
CA SER A 160 4.28 6.47 5.15
C SER A 160 4.27 7.44 6.34
N PRO A 161 5.44 7.86 6.89
CA PRO A 161 5.47 8.80 8.00
C PRO A 161 5.03 10.21 7.60
N VAL A 162 5.36 10.67 6.39
CA VAL A 162 4.87 11.95 5.88
C VAL A 162 3.35 11.94 5.80
N GLY A 163 2.76 10.87 5.27
CA GLY A 163 1.30 10.71 5.22
C GLY A 163 0.65 10.63 6.60
N THR A 164 1.28 9.93 7.55
CA THR A 164 0.78 9.82 8.93
C THR A 164 0.85 11.16 9.66
N TYR A 165 1.97 11.89 9.53
CA TYR A 165 2.15 13.20 10.13
C TYR A 165 1.17 14.23 9.57
N VAL A 166 1.08 14.35 8.23
CA VAL A 166 0.13 15.26 7.57
C VAL A 166 -1.31 14.88 7.94
N GLY A 167 -1.64 13.58 7.94
CA GLY A 167 -2.96 13.10 8.32
C GLY A 167 -3.34 13.44 9.76
N GLY A 168 -2.42 13.25 10.71
CA GLY A 168 -2.63 13.61 12.12
C GLY A 168 -2.73 15.12 12.35
N ALA A 169 -1.86 15.91 11.72
CA ALA A 169 -1.88 17.36 11.83
C ALA A 169 -3.19 17.97 11.28
N VAL A 170 -3.69 17.46 10.15
CA VAL A 170 -4.95 17.91 9.56
C VAL A 170 -6.14 17.48 10.43
N LEU A 171 -6.11 16.28 11.01
CA LEU A 171 -7.18 15.76 11.86
C LEU A 171 -7.50 16.67 13.05
N ASN A 172 -6.47 17.29 13.63
CA ASN A 172 -6.59 18.18 14.80
C ASN A 172 -7.02 19.62 14.45
N THR A 173 -7.10 19.96 13.16
CA THR A 173 -7.64 21.27 12.76
C THR A 173 -9.17 21.31 12.96
N SER A 174 -9.73 22.52 13.05
CA SER A 174 -11.18 22.69 13.21
C SER A 174 -11.95 21.98 12.10
N PRO A 175 -13.06 21.28 12.41
CA PRO A 175 -13.83 20.53 11.42
C PRO A 175 -14.40 21.47 10.35
N LEU A 176 -14.27 21.08 9.08
CA LEU A 176 -14.73 21.87 7.94
C LEU A 176 -16.27 22.00 7.88
N SER A 177 -17.00 21.15 8.61
CA SER A 177 -18.46 21.15 8.71
C SER A 177 -18.89 20.84 10.15
N ALA A 178 -18.78 21.84 11.02
CA ALA A 178 -19.11 21.73 12.45
C ALA A 178 -20.60 21.41 12.74
N ASP A 179 -21.50 21.67 11.78
CA ASP A 179 -22.96 21.53 11.94
C ASP A 179 -23.43 20.06 11.96
N GLN A 180 -22.59 19.10 11.55
CA GLN A 180 -22.94 17.68 11.41
C GLN A 180 -22.46 16.78 12.57
N GLY A 181 -22.05 17.35 13.70
CA GLY A 181 -21.58 16.57 14.86
C GLY A 181 -20.19 15.92 14.69
N GLN A 182 -19.39 16.41 13.73
CA GLN A 182 -18.03 15.93 13.49
C GLN A 182 -17.08 16.37 14.61
N LEU A 183 -16.37 15.41 15.20
CA LEU A 183 -15.40 15.66 16.27
C LEU A 183 -14.05 16.19 15.75
N HIS A 184 -13.62 15.69 14.58
CA HIS A 184 -12.32 15.96 13.97
C HIS A 184 -12.44 16.28 12.48
N ASN A 185 -11.41 16.87 11.87
CA ASN A 185 -11.43 17.25 10.44
C ASN A 185 -11.11 16.07 9.50
N TYR A 186 -11.98 15.07 9.47
CA TYR A 186 -11.83 13.92 8.56
C TYR A 186 -11.96 14.28 7.09
N ILE A 187 -12.85 15.24 6.76
CA ILE A 187 -13.09 15.68 5.38
C ILE A 187 -11.79 16.22 4.78
N GLY A 188 -11.06 17.08 5.50
CA GLY A 188 -9.78 17.63 5.05
C GLY A 188 -8.77 16.53 4.71
N VAL A 189 -8.65 15.50 5.56
CA VAL A 189 -7.73 14.37 5.34
C VAL A 189 -8.07 13.62 4.05
N TYR A 190 -9.35 13.26 3.85
CA TYR A 190 -9.74 12.48 2.67
C TYR A 190 -9.71 13.30 1.38
N ILE A 191 -9.96 14.62 1.43
CA ILE A 191 -9.77 15.51 0.27
C ILE A 191 -8.30 15.57 -0.13
N ILE A 192 -7.38 15.77 0.83
CA ILE A 192 -5.94 15.79 0.54
C ILE A 192 -5.50 14.46 -0.09
N CYS A 193 -5.99 13.33 0.44
CA CYS A 193 -5.74 12.01 -0.12
C CYS A 193 -6.28 11.88 -1.56
N GLY A 194 -7.51 12.33 -1.82
CA GLY A 194 -8.13 12.30 -3.15
C GLY A 194 -7.36 13.15 -4.17
N VAL A 195 -6.92 14.36 -3.77
CA VAL A 195 -6.10 15.24 -4.62
C VAL A 195 -4.74 14.62 -4.91
N ALA A 196 -4.07 14.02 -3.92
CA ALA A 196 -2.79 13.33 -4.11
C ALA A 196 -2.93 12.16 -5.11
N ASN A 197 -3.98 11.35 -5.00
CA ASN A 197 -4.27 10.28 -5.95
C ASN A 197 -4.63 10.80 -7.35
N LEU A 198 -5.33 11.93 -7.45
CA LEU A 198 -5.62 12.58 -8.74
C LEU A 198 -4.33 13.07 -9.42
N LEU A 199 -3.43 13.70 -8.68
CA LEU A 199 -2.13 14.13 -9.21
C LEU A 199 -1.29 12.92 -9.67
N ALA A 200 -1.28 11.85 -8.88
CA ALA A 200 -0.63 10.59 -9.26
C ALA A 200 -1.23 9.99 -10.54
N LEU A 201 -2.56 9.95 -10.64
CA LEU A 201 -3.28 9.46 -11.83
C LEU A 201 -2.90 10.26 -13.08
N VAL A 202 -2.95 11.59 -13.01
CA VAL A 202 -2.58 12.48 -14.12
C VAL A 202 -1.12 12.26 -14.50
N TRP A 203 -0.21 12.19 -13.52
CA TRP A 203 1.20 11.94 -13.77
C TRP A 203 1.43 10.58 -14.46
N THR A 204 0.82 9.51 -13.98
CA THR A 204 0.97 8.16 -14.57
C THR A 204 0.44 8.10 -16.00
N ILE A 205 -0.70 8.75 -16.28
CA ILE A 205 -1.29 8.74 -17.63
C ILE A 205 -0.33 9.38 -18.65
N PHE A 206 0.21 10.56 -18.34
CA PHE A 206 1.02 11.33 -19.28
C PHE A 206 2.52 10.97 -19.29
N LYS A 207 3.10 10.62 -18.14
CA LYS A 207 4.56 10.46 -17.99
C LYS A 207 5.06 9.02 -17.99
N VAL A 208 4.24 8.04 -17.62
CA VAL A 208 4.70 6.64 -17.60
C VAL A 208 4.55 6.04 -18.99
N ASP A 209 5.65 5.67 -19.62
CA ASP A 209 5.65 4.94 -20.91
C ASP A 209 6.86 4.01 -20.96
N GLU A 210 6.59 2.72 -20.79
CA GLU A 210 7.63 1.69 -20.66
C GLU A 210 8.61 1.65 -21.85
N LYS A 211 8.14 1.86 -23.09
CA LYS A 211 9.03 1.81 -24.27
C LYS A 211 9.93 3.04 -24.29
N ARG A 212 9.35 4.23 -24.10
CA ARG A 212 10.09 5.50 -24.04
C ARG A 212 11.12 5.51 -22.91
N ASP A 213 10.74 4.99 -21.74
CA ASP A 213 11.57 5.04 -20.54
C ASP A 213 12.78 4.08 -20.66
N MET A 214 12.61 2.94 -21.33
CA MET A 214 13.75 2.06 -21.69
C MET A 214 14.72 2.75 -22.65
N GLU A 215 14.21 3.30 -23.77
CA GLU A 215 15.03 3.98 -24.78
C GLU A 215 15.77 5.19 -24.21
N GLU A 216 15.10 5.98 -23.36
CA GLU A 216 15.70 7.14 -22.73
C GLU A 216 16.80 6.77 -21.73
N PHE A 217 16.63 5.67 -20.98
CA PHE A 217 17.66 5.18 -20.07
C PHE A 217 18.90 4.70 -20.84
N GLU A 218 18.71 3.88 -21.88
CA GLU A 218 19.82 3.43 -22.74
C GLU A 218 20.57 4.62 -23.35
N ARG A 219 19.85 5.64 -23.82
CA ARG A 219 20.46 6.86 -24.35
C ARG A 219 21.29 7.63 -23.32
N ARG A 220 20.87 7.66 -22.05
CA ARG A 220 21.57 8.44 -20.98
C ARG A 220 22.72 7.67 -20.32
N PHE A 221 22.60 6.36 -20.15
CA PHE A 221 23.48 5.55 -19.31
C PHE A 221 24.01 4.29 -19.97
N GLY A 222 23.63 4.00 -21.22
CA GLY A 222 24.13 2.86 -21.97
C GLY A 222 25.62 2.99 -22.27
N THR A 223 26.46 2.29 -21.51
CA THR A 223 27.79 1.93 -21.98
C THR A 223 27.63 0.77 -22.95
N HIS A 224 28.10 0.90 -24.20
CA HIS A 224 28.06 -0.17 -25.20
C HIS A 224 28.88 -1.41 -24.76
N SER A 225 28.36 -2.24 -23.87
CA SER A 225 28.78 -3.64 -23.68
C SER A 225 27.95 -4.50 -24.64
N SER A 226 28.64 -5.21 -25.54
CA SER A 226 28.04 -6.07 -26.57
C SER A 226 27.16 -7.19 -25.97
N GLU A 227 27.45 -7.64 -24.74
CA GLU A 227 26.67 -8.66 -24.04
C GLU A 227 25.31 -8.15 -23.56
N ASP A 228 25.24 -6.97 -22.93
CA ASP A 228 23.97 -6.43 -22.42
C ASP A 228 23.01 -6.06 -23.55
N MET A 229 23.53 -5.54 -24.68
CA MET A 229 22.75 -5.27 -25.88
C MET A 229 22.13 -6.54 -26.47
N SER A 230 22.88 -7.65 -26.54
CA SER A 230 22.36 -8.91 -27.11
C SER A 230 21.23 -9.52 -26.28
N VAL A 231 21.29 -9.42 -24.94
CA VAL A 231 20.23 -9.90 -24.04
C VAL A 231 18.99 -9.02 -24.14
N THR A 232 19.15 -7.70 -24.15
CA THR A 232 18.02 -6.77 -24.31
C THR A 232 17.35 -6.92 -25.67
N GLU A 233 18.13 -7.12 -26.72
CA GLU A 233 17.63 -7.36 -28.08
C GLU A 233 16.91 -8.71 -28.21
N GLU A 234 17.35 -9.74 -27.46
CA GLU A 234 16.67 -11.04 -27.39
C GLU A 234 15.35 -10.96 -26.60
N ILE A 235 15.30 -10.18 -25.51
CA ILE A 235 14.07 -9.89 -24.75
C ILE A 235 13.08 -9.11 -25.62
N LEU A 236 13.53 -8.06 -26.30
CA LEU A 236 12.73 -7.26 -27.22
C LEU A 236 12.23 -8.09 -28.41
N LYS A 237 13.03 -9.01 -28.96
CA LYS A 237 12.60 -9.94 -30.03
C LYS A 237 11.54 -10.92 -29.54
N LYS A 238 11.72 -11.56 -28.38
CA LYS A 238 10.69 -12.43 -27.78
C LYS A 238 9.41 -11.67 -27.45
N GLN A 239 9.52 -10.39 -27.09
CA GLN A 239 8.39 -9.49 -26.83
C GLN A 239 7.66 -9.07 -28.11
N LYS A 240 8.37 -8.65 -29.17
CA LYS A 240 7.78 -8.34 -30.49
C LYS A 240 7.09 -9.57 -31.07
N GLN A 241 7.70 -10.74 -30.95
CA GLN A 241 7.12 -12.02 -31.39
C GLN A 241 5.88 -12.41 -30.58
N TYR A 242 5.68 -11.88 -29.37
CA TYR A 242 4.47 -12.06 -28.58
C TYR A 242 3.38 -11.03 -28.93
N GLU A 243 3.75 -9.76 -29.16
CA GLU A 243 2.86 -8.69 -29.65
C GLU A 243 2.26 -9.01 -31.04
N ASP A 244 3.08 -9.52 -31.98
CA ASP A 244 2.63 -9.83 -33.35
C ASP A 244 1.67 -11.04 -33.42
N ASN A 245 1.72 -11.93 -32.42
CA ASN A 245 1.06 -13.22 -32.51
C ASN A 245 -0.39 -13.25 -31.99
N ARG A 246 -0.95 -12.19 -31.39
CA ARG A 246 -2.33 -12.31 -30.90
C ARG A 246 -3.13 -11.01 -30.79
N HIS A 247 -4.23 -10.94 -31.54
CA HIS A 247 -5.44 -10.19 -31.19
C HIS A 247 -6.11 -10.79 -29.91
N ILE A 248 -5.46 -10.73 -28.74
CA ILE A 248 -6.10 -11.13 -27.47
C ILE A 248 -6.77 -9.92 -26.85
N HIS A 249 -8.07 -10.06 -26.54
CA HIS A 249 -8.71 -9.12 -25.64
C HIS A 249 -8.06 -9.17 -24.25
N PRO A 250 -7.53 -8.05 -23.72
CA PRO A 250 -6.75 -8.02 -22.48
C PRO A 250 -7.51 -8.58 -21.27
N ILE A 251 -8.83 -8.43 -21.25
CA ILE A 251 -9.72 -8.96 -20.20
C ILE A 251 -9.77 -10.49 -20.22
N LYS A 252 -9.73 -11.11 -21.40
CA LYS A 252 -9.73 -12.58 -21.52
C LYS A 252 -8.43 -13.18 -21.01
N LEU A 253 -7.31 -12.45 -21.13
CA LEU A 253 -6.01 -12.86 -20.59
C LEU A 253 -5.97 -12.74 -19.06
N LEU A 254 -6.66 -11.74 -18.51
CA LEU A 254 -6.72 -11.47 -17.07
C LEU A 254 -7.44 -12.59 -16.30
N PHE A 255 -8.51 -13.16 -16.86
CA PHE A 255 -9.28 -14.25 -16.22
C PHE A 255 -8.91 -15.67 -16.70
N ASP A 256 -7.77 -15.85 -17.38
CA ASP A 256 -7.34 -17.17 -17.84
C ASP A 256 -6.63 -17.94 -16.73
N CYS A 257 -7.34 -18.90 -16.13
CA CYS A 257 -6.83 -19.79 -15.08
C CYS A 257 -5.59 -20.61 -15.51
N THR A 258 -5.37 -20.80 -16.81
CA THR A 258 -4.17 -21.49 -17.33
C THR A 258 -2.90 -20.74 -16.94
N ASN A 259 -2.95 -19.41 -16.96
CA ASN A 259 -1.83 -18.55 -16.64
C ASN A 259 -1.44 -18.67 -15.15
N VAL A 260 -2.45 -18.68 -14.27
CA VAL A 260 -2.25 -18.90 -12.83
C VAL A 260 -1.69 -20.30 -12.56
N LYS A 261 -2.19 -21.31 -13.27
CA LYS A 261 -1.68 -22.69 -13.17
C LYS A 261 -0.21 -22.80 -13.60
N ASP A 262 0.18 -22.13 -14.69
CA ASP A 262 1.56 -22.11 -15.17
C ASP A 262 2.50 -21.39 -14.19
N MET A 263 2.04 -20.30 -13.57
CA MET A 263 2.78 -19.58 -12.52
C MET A 263 3.04 -20.49 -11.31
N LEU A 264 1.99 -21.14 -10.78
CA LEU A 264 2.13 -22.09 -9.66
C LEU A 264 3.03 -23.28 -10.01
N LYS A 265 2.89 -23.82 -11.23
CA LYS A 265 3.74 -24.91 -11.72
C LYS A 265 5.21 -24.49 -11.81
N THR A 266 5.49 -23.24 -12.16
CA THR A 266 6.85 -22.69 -12.27
C THR A 266 7.53 -22.55 -10.90
N CYS A 267 6.77 -22.22 -9.85
CA CYS A 267 7.25 -22.20 -8.47
C CYS A 267 7.58 -23.61 -7.94
N CYS A 268 6.82 -24.64 -8.35
CA CYS A 268 7.01 -26.01 -7.89
C CYS A 268 7.94 -26.86 -8.78
N LYS A 269 8.41 -26.33 -9.92
CA LYS A 269 9.26 -27.05 -10.87
C LYS A 269 10.58 -27.48 -10.21
N PRO A 270 11.02 -28.75 -10.37
CA PRO A 270 12.33 -29.18 -9.88
C PRO A 270 13.44 -28.42 -10.61
N ARG A 271 14.45 -27.97 -9.86
CA ARG A 271 15.62 -27.24 -10.36
C ARG A 271 16.89 -27.86 -9.79
N ALA A 272 17.96 -27.88 -10.58
CA ALA A 272 19.27 -28.38 -10.14
C ALA A 272 19.82 -27.55 -8.96
N ASN A 273 20.80 -28.10 -8.23
CA ASN A 273 21.51 -27.44 -7.13
C ASN A 273 20.65 -26.96 -5.95
N HIS A 274 19.62 -27.72 -5.55
CA HIS A 274 18.71 -27.36 -4.44
C HIS A 274 18.06 -25.97 -4.55
N VAL A 275 18.09 -25.34 -5.73
CA VAL A 275 17.57 -23.98 -5.96
C VAL A 275 16.07 -23.90 -5.64
N ARG A 276 15.33 -25.00 -5.80
CA ARG A 276 13.92 -25.07 -5.38
C ARG A 276 13.77 -24.75 -3.88
N LEU A 277 14.61 -25.35 -3.03
CA LEU A 277 14.56 -25.09 -1.59
C LEU A 277 14.93 -23.64 -1.29
N GLN A 278 15.93 -23.09 -1.97
CA GLN A 278 16.33 -21.69 -1.81
C GLN A 278 15.18 -20.72 -2.13
N ILE A 279 14.43 -20.94 -3.21
CA ILE A 279 13.27 -20.11 -3.58
C ILE A 279 12.20 -20.14 -2.49
N TRP A 280 11.87 -21.33 -1.96
CA TRP A 280 10.89 -21.45 -0.88
C TRP A 280 11.36 -20.80 0.42
N LEU A 281 12.65 -20.92 0.76
CA LEU A 281 13.24 -20.23 1.90
C LEU A 281 13.18 -18.72 1.73
N LEU A 282 13.41 -18.19 0.52
CA LEU A 282 13.28 -16.76 0.21
C LEU A 282 11.83 -16.28 0.32
N PHE A 283 10.85 -17.08 -0.13
CA PHE A 283 9.44 -16.75 0.07
C PHE A 283 9.05 -16.74 1.54
N LEU A 284 9.51 -17.72 2.32
CA LEU A 284 9.25 -17.78 3.75
C LEU A 284 9.89 -16.59 4.48
N SER A 285 11.14 -16.26 4.16
CA SER A 285 11.81 -15.09 4.76
C SER A 285 11.09 -13.79 4.42
N MET A 286 10.64 -13.63 3.17
CA MET A 286 9.89 -12.45 2.76
C MET A 286 8.53 -12.38 3.44
N ALA A 287 7.83 -13.51 3.60
CA ALA A 287 6.55 -13.56 4.30
C ALA A 287 6.69 -13.16 5.78
N ILE A 288 7.70 -13.69 6.47
CA ILE A 288 8.00 -13.32 7.86
C ILE A 288 8.33 -11.83 7.97
N TYR A 289 9.16 -11.31 7.05
CA TYR A 289 9.52 -9.89 7.01
C TYR A 289 8.28 -8.99 6.83
N ILE A 290 7.43 -9.28 5.83
CA ILE A 290 6.22 -8.51 5.58
C ILE A 290 5.27 -8.58 6.78
N MET A 291 5.11 -9.75 7.41
CA MET A 291 4.27 -9.90 8.60
C MET A 291 4.79 -9.05 9.76
N ALA A 292 6.09 -9.09 10.03
CA ALA A 292 6.72 -8.29 11.08
C ALA A 292 6.63 -6.78 10.81
N TYR A 293 6.66 -6.37 9.55
CA TYR A 293 6.57 -4.97 9.15
C TYR A 293 5.13 -4.43 9.15
N MET A 294 4.17 -5.21 8.63
CA MET A 294 2.78 -4.76 8.45
C MET A 294 1.94 -4.85 9.71
N ALA A 295 2.18 -5.81 10.60
CA ALA A 295 1.37 -5.96 11.82
C ALA A 295 1.42 -4.71 12.72
N PRO A 296 2.60 -4.11 13.01
CA PRO A 296 2.67 -2.82 13.69
C PRO A 296 1.93 -1.71 12.96
N ALA A 297 2.02 -1.63 11.63
CA ALA A 297 1.39 -0.55 10.86
C ALA A 297 -0.14 -0.53 10.99
N VAL A 298 -0.77 -1.67 11.26
CA VAL A 298 -2.23 -1.79 11.40
C VAL A 298 -2.67 -1.62 12.86
N PHE A 299 -2.00 -2.29 13.80
CA PHE A 299 -2.49 -2.43 15.18
C PHE A 299 -1.79 -1.54 16.21
N MET A 300 -0.63 -0.95 15.89
CA MET A 300 0.19 -0.23 16.88
C MET A 300 -0.51 1.00 17.44
N PHE A 301 -1.30 1.72 16.63
CA PHE A 301 -2.05 2.89 17.12
C PHE A 301 -3.03 2.51 18.25
N GLN A 302 -3.86 1.48 18.01
CA GLN A 302 -4.84 0.99 18.99
C GLN A 302 -4.16 0.48 20.26
N PHE A 303 -3.02 -0.20 20.09
CA PHE A 303 -2.20 -0.67 21.21
C PHE A 303 -1.68 0.52 22.04
N CYS A 304 -1.10 1.53 21.40
CA CYS A 304 -0.59 2.73 22.09
C CYS A 304 -1.69 3.51 22.79
N GLN A 305 -2.88 3.59 22.20
CA GLN A 305 -4.03 4.25 22.79
C GLN A 305 -4.59 3.48 24.02
N LYS A 306 -4.56 2.15 23.97
CA LYS A 306 -5.01 1.29 25.09
C LYS A 306 -4.03 1.29 26.26
N ILE A 307 -2.72 1.22 25.98
CA ILE A 307 -1.69 1.03 27.02
C ILE A 307 -1.12 2.36 27.50
N TYR A 308 -0.83 3.29 26.59
CA TYR A 308 -0.13 4.54 26.90
C TYR A 308 -1.05 5.77 26.88
N ASN A 309 -2.33 5.62 26.52
CA ASN A 309 -3.30 6.72 26.37
C ASN A 309 -2.81 7.80 25.39
N TRP A 310 -2.12 7.37 24.34
CA TRP A 310 -1.67 8.26 23.28
C TRP A 310 -2.85 8.65 22.38
N ASP A 311 -2.95 9.93 22.08
CA ASP A 311 -3.82 10.43 21.03
C ASP A 311 -3.16 10.29 19.65
N SER A 312 -3.94 10.61 18.61
CA SER A 312 -3.49 10.59 17.23
C SER A 312 -2.29 11.50 16.99
N GLU A 313 -2.16 12.61 17.74
CA GLU A 313 -1.06 13.57 17.62
C GLU A 313 0.27 13.01 18.12
N ILE A 314 0.30 12.54 19.38
CA ILE A 314 1.50 11.98 20.00
C ILE A 314 1.96 10.77 19.20
N TYR A 315 1.03 9.87 18.84
CA TYR A 315 1.37 8.71 18.03
C TYR A 315 1.95 9.10 16.66
N SER A 316 1.33 10.06 15.96
CA SER A 316 1.80 10.49 14.63
C SER A 316 3.18 11.15 14.71
N ASN A 317 3.45 11.96 15.73
CA ASN A 317 4.75 12.60 15.94
C ASN A 317 5.85 11.58 16.26
N VAL A 318 5.60 10.66 17.20
CA VAL A 318 6.56 9.63 17.60
C VAL A 318 6.83 8.65 16.47
N SER A 319 5.78 8.16 15.80
CA SER A 319 5.92 7.23 14.67
C SER A 319 6.66 7.87 13.50
N ALA A 320 6.37 9.13 13.16
CA ALA A 320 7.09 9.86 12.13
C ALA A 320 8.59 9.97 12.48
N GLY A 321 8.92 10.38 13.71
CA GLY A 321 10.30 10.47 14.18
C GLY A 321 11.04 9.14 14.09
N ALA A 322 10.42 8.04 14.55
CA ALA A 322 10.99 6.70 14.46
C ALA A 322 11.24 6.26 13.00
N SER A 323 10.29 6.52 12.09
CA SER A 323 10.44 6.18 10.68
C SER A 323 11.55 6.97 9.98
N PHE A 324 11.76 8.25 10.33
CA PHE A 324 12.90 9.01 9.80
C PHE A 324 14.24 8.42 10.25
N ILE A 325 14.34 7.98 11.51
CA ILE A 325 15.53 7.28 12.02
C ILE A 325 15.75 5.98 11.24
N SER A 326 14.70 5.19 11.00
CA SER A 326 14.80 3.99 10.17
C SER A 326 15.27 4.29 8.75
N CYS A 327 14.73 5.34 8.11
CA CYS A 327 15.15 5.74 6.76
C CYS A 327 16.63 6.17 6.72
N ALA A 328 17.07 6.98 7.70
CA ALA A 328 18.47 7.39 7.82
C ALA A 328 19.40 6.19 8.06
N THR A 329 18.95 5.23 8.87
CA THR A 329 19.69 3.99 9.14
C THR A 329 19.86 3.17 7.86
N THR A 330 18.79 2.98 7.08
CA THR A 330 18.85 2.25 5.80
C THR A 330 19.76 2.94 4.79
N LEU A 331 19.73 4.28 4.72
CA LEU A 331 20.62 5.08 3.87
C LEU A 331 22.11 4.91 4.20
N ILE A 332 22.45 4.72 5.48
CA ILE A 332 23.83 4.52 5.92
C ILE A 332 24.26 3.06 5.75
N ILE A 333 23.39 2.11 6.12
CA ILE A 333 23.72 0.67 6.10
C ILE A 333 23.80 0.13 4.67
N ALA A 334 22.90 0.53 3.76
CA ALA A 334 22.87 0.03 2.39
C ALA A 334 24.23 0.19 1.64
N PRO A 335 24.86 1.38 1.59
CA PRO A 335 26.16 1.53 0.93
C PRO A 335 27.29 0.79 1.66
N ILE A 336 27.20 0.60 2.98
CA ILE A 336 28.17 -0.19 3.75
C ILE A 336 28.08 -1.67 3.34
N LEU A 337 26.86 -2.22 3.29
CA LEU A 337 26.62 -3.61 2.89
C LEU A 337 27.05 -3.89 1.45
N ILE A 338 26.89 -2.93 0.55
CA ILE A 338 27.34 -3.05 -0.86
C ILE A 338 28.88 -3.04 -0.94
N LYS A 339 29.56 -2.27 -0.07
CA LYS A 339 31.03 -2.21 -0.03
C LYS A 339 31.67 -3.41 0.68
N LEU A 340 30.94 -4.08 1.56
CA LEU A 340 31.39 -5.35 2.12
C LEU A 340 31.42 -6.40 1.00
N LYS A 341 32.62 -6.75 0.54
CA LYS A 341 32.82 -7.96 -0.26
C LYS A 341 32.55 -9.15 0.67
N TRP A 342 31.42 -9.81 0.45
CA TRP A 342 31.13 -11.10 1.04
C TRP A 342 32.06 -12.13 0.35
N THR A 343 33.22 -12.35 0.97
CA THR A 343 34.19 -13.40 0.60
C THR A 343 33.67 -14.79 0.86
#